data_AF-A0A7X7C0F1-F1
#
_entry.id   AF-A0A7X7C0F1-F1
#
_cell.length_a   1.000
_cell.length_b   1.000
_cell.length_c   1.000
_cell.angle_alpha   90.00
_cell.angle_beta   90.00
_cell.angle_gamma   90.00
#
_symmetry.space_group_name_H-M   'P 1'
#
loop_
_entity.id
_entity.type
_entity.pdbx_description
1 polymer ?
#
loop_
_entity_poly.entity_id
_entity_poly.type
_entity_poly.pdbx_seq_one_letter_code
_entity_poly.pdbx_strand_id
1 'polypeptide(L)'
;MFNEDNTIEKMVISTLTKNGWNFISADDLPRDFSDVMVEPMVKEALIRLNPEIAEEPSRADEVIYKLRAIILSVQHHNLITQNELFQRMIFEENSYPFGKNGRMIPIRFFGTMKKEDLVLNEYVVTNQWIYPQAEGGKRLDIVLLVNGFPISIGELKTPVRNAITWLDAASDISSYEKSIPQMFVTNVFNFATEGRCYRYGSVGMPVNMWGPWHTPNHKSEGSLADVKVSIADMITPEKVMDIFQFFTLFATDKKHVKYKIICRYQQYEGANLIVQRVIAGYPKQGLIWHFQGSGKSLLMVFAAQKIRMIPELKNPTVVIVDDRLDLETQITATFNASDIPNLVSLATKEEVENFFKQDIRKIAITTIFRFGDVEDVLNLRDNIIIMVDEAHRTQEGDLGERMRAALPNAFFFGLTGTPINRIDKNTFRTFGATEDKSGYLSRYTFSDSIRDNATLPLNFEPVPVELHVDKDKIDTEFDALTETLSDADRAELSKRVNMKAIMYDPKRIR
;
A
#
# COMPACT_ATOMS: atom_id res chain seq x y z
N MET A 1 -26.56 21.13 26.63
CA MET A 1 -27.51 21.19 25.49
C MET A 1 -27.02 20.18 24.45
N PHE A 2 -27.75 19.08 24.23
CA PHE A 2 -27.38 18.09 23.21
C PHE A 2 -27.78 18.67 21.84
N ASN A 3 -26.79 19.01 21.01
CA ASN A 3 -27.01 19.28 19.58
C ASN A 3 -26.53 18.05 18.81
N GLU A 4 -27.35 17.52 17.91
CA GLU A 4 -27.02 16.36 17.07
C GLU A 4 -25.75 16.60 16.24
N ASP A 5 -25.49 17.86 15.86
CA ASP A 5 -24.30 18.26 15.09
C ASP A 5 -22.96 17.96 15.79
N ASN A 6 -22.91 17.99 17.13
CA ASN A 6 -21.66 17.70 17.86
C ASN A 6 -21.50 16.21 18.20
N THR A 7 -22.43 15.35 17.79
CA THR A 7 -22.41 13.93 18.18
C THR A 7 -21.25 13.19 17.52
N ILE A 8 -21.00 13.47 16.23
CA ILE A 8 -19.90 12.84 15.49
C ILE A 8 -18.57 13.37 16.00
N GLU A 9 -18.41 14.69 16.15
CA GLU A 9 -17.18 15.29 16.67
C GLU A 9 -16.80 14.69 18.04
N LYS A 10 -17.75 14.63 18.98
CA LYS A 10 -17.54 14.01 20.29
C LYS A 10 -17.20 12.52 20.20
N MET A 11 -17.84 11.80 19.28
CA MET A 11 -17.54 10.38 19.04
C MET A 11 -16.11 10.20 18.53
N VAL A 12 -15.67 11.03 17.57
CA VAL A 12 -14.32 11.01 17.02
C VAL A 12 -13.31 11.32 18.12
N ILE A 13 -13.45 12.45 18.82
CA ILE A 13 -12.55 12.85 19.91
C ILE A 13 -12.49 11.76 20.98
N SER A 14 -13.64 11.25 21.45
CA SER A 14 -13.67 10.19 22.47
C SER A 14 -12.99 8.90 22.01
N THR A 15 -13.11 8.54 20.73
CA THR A 15 -12.47 7.35 20.16
C THR A 15 -10.97 7.54 20.07
N LEU A 16 -10.51 8.71 19.62
CA LEU A 16 -9.09 9.06 19.56
C LEU A 16 -8.46 9.12 20.94
N THR A 17 -9.14 9.68 21.94
CA THR A 17 -8.64 9.67 23.31
C THR A 17 -8.47 8.26 23.87
N LYS A 18 -9.36 7.32 23.52
CA LYS A 18 -9.19 5.91 23.86
C LYS A 18 -8.03 5.23 23.14
N ASN A 19 -7.67 5.74 21.96
CA ASN A 19 -6.50 5.29 21.20
C ASN A 19 -5.18 5.88 21.73
N GLY A 20 -5.20 6.72 22.76
CA GLY A 20 -4.01 7.33 23.36
C GLY A 20 -3.69 8.73 22.85
N TRP A 21 -4.62 9.41 22.18
CA TRP A 21 -4.48 10.81 21.81
C TRP A 21 -4.93 11.74 22.94
N ASN A 22 -4.13 12.75 23.25
CA ASN A 22 -4.51 13.76 24.23
C ASN A 22 -5.41 14.80 23.57
N PHE A 23 -6.61 15.04 24.10
CA PHE A 23 -7.44 16.12 23.62
C PHE A 23 -7.01 17.45 24.24
N ILE A 24 -6.72 18.44 23.39
CA ILE A 24 -6.48 19.83 23.78
C ILE A 24 -7.39 20.69 22.90
N SER A 25 -8.10 21.66 23.49
CA SER A 25 -8.94 22.55 22.71
C SER A 25 -8.08 23.51 21.86
N ALA A 26 -8.58 23.98 20.73
CA ALA A 26 -7.81 24.88 19.88
C ALA A 26 -7.38 26.19 20.58
N ASP A 27 -8.16 26.65 21.58
CA ASP A 27 -7.87 27.85 22.36
C ASP A 27 -6.81 27.62 23.45
N ASP A 28 -6.65 26.36 23.91
CA ASP A 28 -5.66 25.98 24.93
C ASP A 28 -4.30 25.60 24.33
N LEU A 29 -4.20 25.49 22.99
CA LEU A 29 -2.94 25.20 22.33
C LEU A 29 -2.00 26.43 22.41
N PRO A 30 -0.72 26.24 22.77
CA PRO A 30 0.25 27.32 22.85
C PRO A 30 0.74 27.72 21.45
N ARG A 31 -0.15 28.29 20.64
CA ARG A 31 0.11 28.70 19.25
C ARG A 31 -0.51 30.05 18.94
N ASP A 32 0.10 30.79 18.03
CA ASP A 32 -0.61 31.88 17.37
C ASP A 32 -1.52 31.31 16.28
N PHE A 33 -2.65 31.95 16.04
CA PHE A 33 -3.60 31.49 15.02
C PHE A 33 -3.10 31.74 13.58
N SER A 34 -2.02 32.50 13.41
CA SER A 34 -1.27 32.61 12.15
C SER A 34 -0.32 31.45 11.91
N ASP A 35 -0.09 30.60 12.92
CA ASP A 35 0.86 29.52 12.85
C ASP A 35 0.20 28.22 12.39
N VAL A 36 0.95 27.49 11.57
CA VAL A 36 0.56 26.15 11.09
C VAL A 36 0.95 25.08 12.11
N MET A 37 2.16 25.19 12.64
CA MET A 37 2.69 24.27 13.65
C MET A 37 2.45 24.85 15.04
N VAL A 38 2.27 23.99 16.03
CA VAL A 38 2.39 24.40 17.44
C VAL A 38 3.87 24.41 17.79
N GLU A 39 4.55 25.50 17.46
CA GLU A 39 6.01 25.57 17.54
C GLU A 39 6.61 25.28 18.92
N PRO A 40 6.00 25.69 20.05
CA PRO A 40 6.48 25.27 21.36
C PRO A 40 6.56 23.75 21.50
N MET A 41 5.56 23.00 21.02
CA MET A 41 5.58 21.53 21.04
C MET A 41 6.65 20.97 20.10
N VAL A 42 6.87 21.58 18.93
CA VAL A 42 7.95 21.18 18.00
C VAL A 42 9.31 21.36 18.68
N LYS A 43 9.53 22.51 19.33
CA LYS A 43 10.77 22.82 20.05
C LYS A 43 11.02 21.82 21.18
N GLU A 44 10.00 21.53 21.99
CA GLU A 44 10.08 20.56 23.07
C GLU A 44 10.37 19.14 22.57
N ALA A 45 9.76 18.73 21.46
CA ALA A 45 10.05 17.43 20.84
C ALA A 45 11.49 17.35 20.32
N LEU A 46 11.99 18.39 19.67
CA LEU A 46 13.39 18.46 19.20
C LEU A 46 14.37 18.36 20.36
N ILE A 47 14.10 19.04 21.48
CA ILE A 47 14.91 18.94 22.71
C ILE A 47 14.84 17.51 23.28
N ARG A 48 13.63 16.95 23.39
CA ARG A 48 13.38 15.64 24.00
C ARG A 48 14.02 14.49 23.22
N LEU A 49 14.03 14.57 21.89
CA LEU A 49 14.51 13.49 21.02
C LEU A 49 16.01 13.56 20.70
N ASN A 50 16.67 14.69 20.96
CA ASN A 50 18.06 14.94 20.53
C ASN A 50 18.91 15.53 21.65
N PRO A 51 19.86 14.76 22.23
CA PRO A 51 20.75 15.23 23.29
C PRO A 51 21.51 16.51 22.94
N GLU A 52 21.96 16.65 21.70
CA GLU A 52 22.72 17.81 21.23
C GLU A 52 21.88 19.09 21.12
N ILE A 53 20.55 18.97 21.03
CA ILE A 53 19.63 20.11 21.11
C ILE A 53 19.26 20.36 22.58
N ALA A 54 19.17 19.33 23.42
CA ALA A 54 18.96 19.50 24.85
C ALA A 54 20.11 20.26 25.54
N GLU A 55 21.36 20.05 25.10
CA GLU A 55 22.51 20.80 25.58
C GLU A 55 22.49 22.29 25.18
N GLU A 56 21.93 22.61 24.00
CA GLU A 56 21.84 23.97 23.47
C GLU A 56 20.48 24.19 22.77
N PRO A 57 19.41 24.54 23.54
CA PRO A 57 18.03 24.61 23.01
C PRO A 57 17.78 25.61 21.88
N SER A 58 18.67 26.60 21.69
CA SER A 58 18.60 27.55 20.56
C SER A 58 18.80 26.85 19.21
N ARG A 59 19.43 25.67 19.17
CA ARG A 59 19.57 24.85 17.95
C ARG A 59 18.22 24.42 17.39
N ALA A 60 17.21 24.23 18.24
CA ALA A 60 15.85 23.95 17.79
C ALA A 60 15.28 25.10 16.95
N ASP A 61 15.64 26.35 17.25
CA ASP A 61 15.16 27.52 16.52
C ASP A 61 15.73 27.55 15.08
N GLU A 62 16.95 27.08 14.85
CA GLU A 62 17.51 26.91 13.49
C GLU A 62 16.73 25.86 12.69
N VAL A 63 16.39 24.73 13.32
CA VAL A 63 15.59 23.67 12.69
C VAL A 63 14.20 24.18 12.34
N ILE A 64 13.53 24.85 13.29
CA ILE A 64 12.20 25.44 13.11
C ILE A 64 12.20 26.50 12.00
N TYR A 65 13.26 27.30 11.89
CA TYR A 65 13.41 28.26 10.80
C TYR A 65 13.39 27.59 9.42
N LYS A 66 14.10 26.45 9.25
CA LYS A 66 14.08 25.68 7.99
C LYS A 66 12.70 25.07 7.72
N LEU A 67 12.03 24.56 8.76
CA LEU A 67 10.66 24.04 8.66
C LEU A 67 9.67 25.12 8.20
N ARG A 68 9.72 26.30 8.81
CA ARG A 68 8.91 27.47 8.41
C ARG A 68 9.11 27.83 6.95
N ALA A 69 10.35 27.84 6.47
CA ALA A 69 10.65 28.18 5.08
C ALA A 69 9.95 27.23 4.09
N ILE A 70 9.94 25.92 4.36
CA ILE A 70 9.23 24.93 3.54
C ILE A 70 7.71 25.13 3.61
N ILE A 71 7.18 25.29 4.83
CA ILE A 71 5.74 25.39 5.06
C ILE A 71 5.14 26.66 4.48
N LEU A 72 5.82 27.81 4.65
CA LEU A 72 5.28 29.11 4.25
C LEU A 72 5.54 29.45 2.78
N SER A 73 6.51 28.79 2.13
CA SER A 73 6.78 29.00 0.70
C SER A 73 5.84 28.23 -0.24
N VAL A 74 4.99 27.35 0.31
CA VAL A 74 4.04 26.57 -0.48
C VAL A 74 3.00 27.44 -1.18
N GLN A 75 2.63 27.00 -2.37
CA GLN A 75 1.52 27.49 -3.18
C GLN A 75 0.68 26.28 -3.58
N HIS A 76 -0.58 26.50 -3.97
CA HIS A 76 -1.48 25.37 -4.29
C HIS A 76 -0.90 24.40 -5.34
N HIS A 77 -0.17 24.92 -6.34
CA HIS A 77 0.34 24.13 -7.46
C HIS A 77 1.61 23.32 -7.12
N ASN A 78 2.27 23.59 -5.99
CA ASN A 78 3.48 22.86 -5.56
C ASN A 78 3.31 22.16 -4.20
N LEU A 79 2.07 22.03 -3.72
CA LEU A 79 1.76 21.42 -2.42
C LEU A 79 2.38 20.03 -2.26
N ILE A 80 2.21 19.14 -3.24
CA ILE A 80 2.76 17.78 -3.16
C ILE A 80 4.28 17.79 -3.11
N THR A 81 4.93 18.67 -3.88
CA THR A 81 6.38 18.83 -3.85
C THR A 81 6.85 19.31 -2.48
N GLN A 82 6.19 20.28 -1.85
CA GLN A 82 6.57 20.73 -0.51
C GLN A 82 6.30 19.68 0.57
N ASN A 83 5.22 18.90 0.41
CA ASN A 83 4.91 17.78 1.31
C ASN A 83 5.99 16.69 1.25
N GLU A 84 6.47 16.36 0.05
CA GLU A 84 7.59 15.45 -0.16
C GLU A 84 8.90 16.00 0.41
N LEU A 85 9.21 17.28 0.17
CA LEU A 85 10.39 17.92 0.73
C LEU A 85 10.38 17.91 2.26
N PHE A 86 9.23 18.17 2.88
CA PHE A 86 9.07 18.03 4.32
C PHE A 86 9.35 16.59 4.78
N GLN A 87 8.75 15.58 4.13
CA GLN A 87 8.94 14.18 4.49
C GLN A 87 10.41 13.73 4.34
N ARG A 88 11.09 14.15 3.27
CA ARG A 88 12.53 13.90 3.07
C ARG A 88 13.36 14.61 4.13
N MET A 89 13.06 15.88 4.44
CA MET A 89 13.78 16.64 5.48
C MET A 89 13.74 15.95 6.85
N ILE A 90 12.63 15.32 7.24
CA ILE A 90 12.50 14.73 8.58
C ILE A 90 13.05 13.30 8.68
N PHE A 91 13.03 12.52 7.60
CA PHE A 91 13.41 11.11 7.60
C PHE A 91 14.73 10.78 6.89
N GLU A 92 15.16 11.59 5.92
CA GLU A 92 16.30 11.29 5.05
C GLU A 92 17.39 12.37 5.10
N GLU A 93 16.99 13.64 4.93
CA GLU A 93 17.87 14.81 4.81
C GLU A 93 17.93 15.61 6.14
N ASN A 94 17.91 14.90 7.27
CA ASN A 94 17.79 15.48 8.61
C ASN A 94 19.14 15.75 9.29
N SER A 95 20.23 15.93 8.55
CA SER A 95 21.56 16.11 9.13
C SER A 95 21.91 17.58 9.40
N TYR A 96 22.38 17.87 10.62
CA TYR A 96 22.76 19.23 11.07
C TYR A 96 24.16 19.25 11.70
N PRO A 97 24.91 20.37 11.61
CA PRO A 97 26.26 20.49 12.15
C PRO A 97 26.29 20.74 13.67
N PHE A 98 25.46 20.03 14.43
CA PHE A 98 25.33 20.19 15.90
C PHE A 98 26.25 19.26 16.69
N GLY A 99 26.90 18.30 16.02
CA GLY A 99 27.88 17.43 16.64
C GLY A 99 29.14 18.21 17.04
N LYS A 100 29.94 17.62 17.94
CA LYS A 100 31.22 18.19 18.38
C LYS A 100 32.07 18.62 17.18
N ASN A 101 32.62 19.83 17.25
CA ASN A 101 33.42 20.46 16.18
C ASN A 101 32.66 20.65 14.84
N GLY A 102 31.33 20.81 14.87
CA GLY A 102 30.52 21.03 13.66
C GLY A 102 30.26 19.76 12.85
N ARG A 103 30.43 18.57 13.44
CA ARG A 103 30.13 17.30 12.77
C ARG A 103 28.65 17.21 12.44
N MET A 104 28.34 16.78 11.21
CA MET A 104 26.98 16.47 10.79
C MET A 104 26.43 15.27 11.59
N ILE A 105 25.29 15.47 12.25
CA ILE A 105 24.54 14.44 12.97
C ILE A 105 23.07 14.45 12.54
N PRO A 106 22.39 13.29 12.49
CA PRO A 106 20.97 13.24 12.19
C PRO A 106 20.15 13.78 13.37
N ILE A 107 19.15 14.61 13.07
CA ILE A 107 18.19 15.15 14.03
C ILE A 107 16.86 14.43 13.89
N ARG A 108 16.36 13.92 15.01
CA ARG A 108 15.08 13.20 15.11
C ARG A 108 13.95 14.19 15.37
N PHE A 109 12.97 14.21 14.48
CA PHE A 109 11.72 14.97 14.64
C PHE A 109 10.62 14.15 15.32
N PHE A 110 10.71 12.82 15.19
CA PHE A 110 9.76 11.86 15.71
C PHE A 110 10.49 10.66 16.31
N GLY A 111 9.94 10.13 17.39
CA GLY A 111 10.16 8.74 17.78
C GLY A 111 9.45 7.82 16.79
N THR A 112 10.16 6.81 16.27
CA THR A 112 9.64 5.92 15.21
C THR A 112 10.13 4.50 15.44
N MET A 113 9.62 3.54 14.66
CA MET A 113 10.02 2.11 14.62
C MET A 113 9.74 1.29 15.88
N LYS A 114 10.26 1.72 17.03
CA LYS A 114 10.19 0.99 18.30
C LYS A 114 9.12 1.58 19.19
N LYS A 115 8.49 0.73 20.00
CA LYS A 115 7.45 1.18 20.93
C LYS A 115 7.98 2.18 21.95
N GLU A 116 9.21 1.98 22.40
CA GLU A 116 9.91 2.86 23.35
C GLU A 116 10.21 4.23 22.74
N ASP A 117 10.40 4.29 21.42
CA ASP A 117 10.59 5.56 20.71
C ASP A 117 9.24 6.25 20.47
N LEU A 118 8.20 5.51 20.07
CA LEU A 118 6.87 6.07 19.82
C LEU A 118 6.29 6.81 21.03
N VAL A 119 6.51 6.30 22.25
CA VAL A 119 6.04 6.95 23.50
C VAL A 119 6.75 8.28 23.80
N LEU A 120 7.86 8.60 23.13
CA LEU A 120 8.52 9.90 23.23
C LEU A 120 7.83 10.98 22.39
N ASN A 121 6.89 10.60 21.52
CA ASN A 121 6.09 11.58 20.80
C ASN A 121 4.92 12.06 21.65
N GLU A 122 4.50 13.29 21.38
CA GLU A 122 3.27 13.84 21.88
C GLU A 122 2.19 13.74 20.80
N TYR A 123 1.09 13.06 21.11
CA TYR A 123 -0.04 12.84 20.21
C TYR A 123 -1.24 13.66 20.69
N VAL A 124 -1.64 14.66 19.93
CA VAL A 124 -2.75 15.57 20.30
C VAL A 124 -3.84 15.53 19.25
N VAL A 125 -5.08 15.46 19.70
CA VAL A 125 -6.27 15.76 18.89
C VAL A 125 -6.82 17.09 19.35
N THR A 126 -7.07 18.00 18.41
CA THR A 126 -7.74 19.27 18.64
C THR A 126 -8.91 19.41 17.69
N ASN A 127 -9.89 20.22 18.06
CA ASN A 127 -11.04 20.51 17.23
C ASN A 127 -11.15 21.99 16.89
N GLN A 128 -11.91 22.30 15.84
CA GLN A 128 -12.26 23.68 15.46
C GLN A 128 -11.04 24.58 15.24
N TRP A 129 -9.97 24.04 14.65
CA TRP A 129 -8.73 24.77 14.39
C TRP A 129 -8.94 25.82 13.30
N ILE A 130 -8.69 27.09 13.62
CA ILE A 130 -8.82 28.20 12.66
C ILE A 130 -7.44 28.61 12.12
N TYR A 131 -7.33 28.73 10.79
CA TYR A 131 -6.14 29.22 10.09
C TYR A 131 -6.47 29.87 8.73
N PRO A 132 -5.86 31.02 8.35
CA PRO A 132 -5.11 31.95 9.20
C PRO A 132 -6.05 32.93 9.95
N GLN A 133 -5.61 33.50 11.08
CA GLN A 133 -6.47 34.38 11.90
C GLN A 133 -6.84 35.74 11.29
N ALA A 134 -6.15 36.21 10.25
CA ALA A 134 -6.25 37.62 9.86
C ALA A 134 -7.58 38.00 9.16
N GLU A 135 -8.13 37.16 8.28
CA GLU A 135 -9.40 37.42 7.56
C GLU A 135 -10.06 36.10 7.10
N GLY A 136 -11.28 35.79 7.56
CA GLY A 136 -12.09 34.71 6.96
C GLY A 136 -11.45 33.31 6.94
N GLY A 137 -10.54 33.03 7.89
CA GLY A 137 -9.79 31.78 7.99
C GLY A 137 -10.66 30.54 7.95
N LYS A 138 -10.07 29.43 7.48
CA LYS A 138 -10.76 28.14 7.44
C LYS A 138 -10.76 27.53 8.82
N ARG A 139 -11.91 26.97 9.18
CA ARG A 139 -12.09 26.21 10.41
C ARG A 139 -12.06 24.74 10.05
N LEU A 140 -11.09 24.03 10.61
CA LEU A 140 -10.90 22.60 10.43
C LEU A 140 -11.55 21.88 11.61
N ASP A 141 -12.42 20.91 11.34
CA ASP A 141 -13.21 20.26 12.39
C ASP A 141 -12.33 19.47 13.37
N ILE A 142 -11.43 18.63 12.85
CA ILE A 142 -10.46 17.84 13.62
C ILE A 142 -9.06 18.01 13.04
N VAL A 143 -8.07 18.27 13.89
CA VAL A 143 -6.65 18.26 13.51
C VAL A 143 -5.91 17.31 14.45
N LEU A 144 -5.15 16.38 13.85
CA LEU A 144 -4.24 15.49 14.57
C LEU A 144 -2.84 16.07 14.52
N LEU A 145 -2.25 16.27 15.70
CA LEU A 145 -0.90 16.77 15.87
C LEU A 145 -0.01 15.66 16.38
N VAL A 146 1.20 15.56 15.82
CA VAL A 146 2.29 14.79 16.44
C VAL A 146 3.45 15.74 16.64
N ASN A 147 3.91 15.90 17.88
CA ASN A 147 4.99 16.82 18.25
C ASN A 147 4.75 18.27 17.74
N GLY A 148 3.49 18.70 17.68
CA GLY A 148 3.10 20.03 17.17
C GLY A 148 2.93 20.17 15.66
N PHE A 149 3.22 19.12 14.88
CA PHE A 149 2.98 19.12 13.43
C PHE A 149 1.56 18.65 13.09
N PRO A 150 0.77 19.39 12.29
CA PRO A 150 -0.52 18.91 11.79
C PRO A 150 -0.30 17.82 10.75
N ILE A 151 -0.54 16.57 11.15
CA ILE A 151 -0.29 15.39 10.32
C ILE A 151 -1.56 14.84 9.67
N SER A 152 -2.74 15.18 10.18
CA SER A 152 -4.01 14.78 9.55
C SER A 152 -5.12 15.75 9.88
N ILE A 153 -6.00 15.99 8.90
CA ILE A 153 -7.19 16.84 9.04
C ILE A 153 -8.41 15.98 8.77
N GLY A 154 -9.39 16.08 9.66
CA GLY A 154 -10.67 15.41 9.57
C GLY A 154 -11.82 16.40 9.40
N GLU A 155 -12.64 16.22 8.37
CA GLU A 155 -13.86 17.02 8.15
C GLU A 155 -15.13 16.20 8.40
N LEU A 156 -16.08 16.79 9.11
CA LEU A 156 -17.28 16.09 9.59
C LEU A 156 -18.54 16.73 8.99
N LYS A 157 -19.53 15.89 8.67
CA LYS A 157 -20.86 16.35 8.24
C LYS A 157 -21.96 15.73 9.09
N THR A 158 -23.14 16.36 9.05
CA THR A 158 -24.31 15.91 9.83
C THR A 158 -24.87 14.58 9.28
N PRO A 159 -25.19 13.61 10.14
CA PRO A 159 -25.76 12.32 9.71
C PRO A 159 -27.24 12.44 9.36
N VAL A 160 -27.87 13.59 9.64
CA VAL A 160 -29.33 13.77 9.60
C VAL A 160 -29.81 14.17 8.21
N ARG A 161 -28.94 14.79 7.39
CA ARG A 161 -29.27 15.24 6.04
C ARG A 161 -28.74 14.25 5.01
N ASN A 162 -29.61 13.39 4.46
CA ASN A 162 -29.24 12.36 3.47
C ASN A 162 -28.52 12.89 2.21
N ALA A 163 -28.72 14.15 1.84
CA ALA A 163 -28.06 14.77 0.69
C ALA A 163 -26.60 15.17 0.97
N ILE A 164 -26.19 15.24 2.24
CA ILE A 164 -24.83 15.56 2.65
C ILE A 164 -24.14 14.25 3.05
N THR A 165 -22.96 14.03 2.48
CA THR A 165 -22.20 12.79 2.63
C THR A 165 -20.74 13.08 2.99
N TRP A 166 -19.96 12.04 3.24
CA TRP A 166 -18.50 12.17 3.37
C TRP A 166 -17.86 12.86 2.15
N LEU A 167 -18.49 12.78 0.97
CA LEU A 167 -17.99 13.40 -0.27
C LEU A 167 -17.93 14.92 -0.16
N ASP A 168 -18.90 15.53 0.53
CA ASP A 168 -18.94 16.97 0.77
C ASP A 168 -17.80 17.39 1.71
N ALA A 169 -17.58 16.64 2.80
CA ALA A 169 -16.44 16.85 3.69
C ALA A 169 -15.10 16.71 2.97
N ALA A 170 -14.91 15.66 2.16
CA ALA A 170 -13.69 15.48 1.40
C ALA A 170 -13.49 16.57 0.31
N SER A 171 -14.59 17.10 -0.25
CA SER A 171 -14.56 18.24 -1.18
C SER A 171 -14.17 19.54 -0.51
N ASP A 172 -14.57 19.74 0.75
CA ASP A 172 -14.11 20.87 1.57
C ASP A 172 -12.60 20.78 1.80
N ILE A 173 -12.08 19.59 2.15
CA ILE A 173 -10.63 19.37 2.28
C ILE A 173 -9.89 19.69 0.98
N SER A 174 -10.39 19.23 -0.17
CA SER A 174 -9.80 19.57 -1.48
C SER A 174 -9.81 21.09 -1.77
N SER A 175 -10.79 21.82 -1.23
CA SER A 175 -10.86 23.28 -1.31
C SER A 175 -9.89 23.95 -0.32
N TYR A 176 -9.65 23.34 0.84
CA TYR A 176 -8.68 23.80 1.83
C TYR A 176 -7.24 23.63 1.33
N GLU A 177 -6.92 22.52 0.67
CA GLU A 177 -5.62 22.31 0.04
C GLU A 177 -5.25 23.42 -0.97
N LYS A 178 -6.25 24.08 -1.57
CA LYS A 178 -6.05 25.22 -2.48
C LYS A 178 -5.94 26.56 -1.75
N SER A 179 -6.72 26.75 -0.69
CA SER A 179 -6.87 28.05 -0.02
C SER A 179 -5.91 28.25 1.16
N ILE A 180 -5.53 27.17 1.85
CA ILE A 180 -4.59 27.14 2.97
C ILE A 180 -3.59 25.98 2.82
N PRO A 181 -2.85 25.90 1.69
CA PRO A 181 -1.93 24.79 1.41
C PRO A 181 -0.87 24.56 2.50
N GLN A 182 -0.54 25.59 3.29
CA GLN A 182 0.42 25.52 4.39
C GLN A 182 0.04 24.44 5.42
N MET A 183 -1.25 24.28 5.73
CA MET A 183 -1.76 23.26 6.65
C MET A 183 -1.55 21.81 6.14
N PHE A 184 -1.26 21.65 4.85
CA PHE A 184 -1.12 20.35 4.20
C PHE A 184 0.33 19.98 3.88
N VAL A 185 1.30 20.87 4.16
CA VAL A 185 2.73 20.58 3.94
C VAL A 185 3.23 19.48 4.86
N THR A 186 2.78 19.45 6.12
CA THR A 186 3.18 18.41 7.09
C THR A 186 2.23 17.22 7.13
N ASN A 187 1.17 17.26 6.31
CA ASN A 187 0.06 16.34 6.37
C ASN A 187 0.39 14.98 5.72
N VAL A 188 -0.04 13.92 6.37
CA VAL A 188 0.14 12.53 5.96
C VAL A 188 -1.08 12.06 5.18
N PHE A 189 -2.25 12.19 5.80
CA PHE A 189 -3.54 11.80 5.25
C PHE A 189 -4.66 12.66 5.81
N ASN A 190 -5.79 12.66 5.13
CA ASN A 190 -7.00 13.33 5.57
C ASN A 190 -8.16 12.35 5.63
N PHE A 191 -9.16 12.63 6.47
CA PHE A 191 -10.35 11.79 6.56
C PHE A 191 -11.64 12.61 6.54
N ALA A 192 -12.73 11.97 6.13
CA ALA A 192 -14.04 12.56 6.01
C ALA A 192 -15.11 11.57 6.48
N THR A 193 -16.12 12.07 7.19
CA THR A 193 -17.27 11.27 7.58
C THR A 193 -18.52 12.11 7.81
N GLU A 194 -19.68 11.58 7.42
CA GLU A 194 -21.01 12.06 7.81
C GLU A 194 -21.62 11.20 8.94
N GLY A 195 -20.84 10.32 9.57
CA GLY A 195 -21.29 9.41 10.62
C GLY A 195 -21.89 8.08 10.11
N ARG A 196 -21.85 7.82 8.79
CA ARG A 196 -22.26 6.53 8.20
C ARG A 196 -21.11 5.83 7.48
N CYS A 197 -20.30 6.61 6.77
CA CYS A 197 -19.14 6.13 6.03
C CYS A 197 -17.89 6.85 6.54
N TYR A 198 -16.77 6.13 6.58
CA TYR A 198 -15.46 6.73 6.85
C TYR A 198 -14.64 6.62 5.57
N ARG A 199 -14.09 7.73 5.09
CA ARG A 199 -13.19 7.76 3.95
C ARG A 199 -11.93 8.51 4.29
N TYR A 200 -10.82 8.07 3.71
CA TYR A 200 -9.54 8.76 3.81
C TYR A 200 -8.83 8.81 2.47
N GLY A 201 -7.92 9.77 2.35
CA GLY A 201 -7.04 9.95 1.20
C GLY A 201 -5.77 10.70 1.59
N SER A 202 -4.77 10.65 0.70
CA SER A 202 -3.56 11.47 0.81
C SER A 202 -3.81 12.90 0.36
N VAL A 203 -2.87 13.80 0.68
CA VAL A 203 -2.87 15.17 0.18
C VAL A 203 -2.92 15.18 -1.36
N GLY A 204 -3.83 15.99 -1.93
CA GLY A 204 -4.02 16.12 -3.39
C GLY A 204 -4.64 14.91 -4.07
N MET A 205 -5.08 13.89 -3.32
CA MET A 205 -5.75 12.72 -3.88
C MET A 205 -7.16 13.12 -4.36
N PRO A 206 -7.54 12.80 -5.62
CA PRO A 206 -8.89 13.01 -6.10
C PRO A 206 -9.92 12.38 -5.16
N VAL A 207 -10.94 13.14 -4.77
CA VAL A 207 -11.92 12.72 -3.75
C VAL A 207 -12.62 11.40 -4.10
N ASN A 208 -12.86 11.14 -5.39
CA ASN A 208 -13.46 9.89 -5.86
C ASN A 208 -12.56 8.65 -5.68
N MET A 209 -11.28 8.83 -5.36
CA MET A 209 -10.35 7.74 -5.07
C MET A 209 -10.23 7.47 -3.56
N TRP A 210 -10.82 8.30 -2.69
CA TRP A 210 -10.77 8.09 -1.25
C TRP A 210 -11.45 6.77 -0.87
N GLY A 211 -10.80 6.00 -0.01
CA GLY A 211 -11.17 4.61 0.29
C GLY A 211 -11.66 4.41 1.73
N PRO A 212 -12.37 3.30 2.01
CA PRO A 212 -12.72 2.93 3.37
C PRO A 212 -11.51 2.37 4.11
N TRP A 213 -11.56 2.42 5.45
CA TRP A 213 -10.64 1.67 6.30
C TRP A 213 -11.41 0.56 7.03
N HIS A 214 -11.10 -0.69 6.70
CA HIS A 214 -11.71 -1.87 7.31
C HIS A 214 -10.71 -2.64 8.16
N THR A 215 -11.24 -3.44 9.07
CA THR A 215 -10.45 -4.37 9.88
C THR A 215 -10.62 -5.79 9.34
N PRO A 216 -9.74 -6.75 9.71
CA PRO A 216 -9.89 -8.15 9.31
C PRO A 216 -11.25 -8.75 9.68
N ASN A 217 -11.85 -8.29 10.78
CA ASN A 217 -13.09 -8.85 11.34
C ASN A 217 -14.34 -7.98 11.07
N HIS A 218 -14.17 -6.76 10.55
CA HIS A 218 -15.26 -5.80 10.38
C HIS A 218 -15.09 -4.99 9.10
N LYS A 219 -15.96 -5.25 8.12
CA LYS A 219 -15.95 -4.63 6.78
C LYS A 219 -17.30 -4.04 6.37
N SER A 220 -18.25 -3.90 7.31
CA SER A 220 -19.54 -3.25 7.05
C SER A 220 -19.42 -1.73 7.16
N GLU A 221 -20.38 -1.03 6.55
CA GLU A 221 -20.53 0.41 6.61
C GLU A 221 -22.02 0.78 6.74
N GLY A 222 -22.30 2.04 7.06
CA GLY A 222 -23.65 2.60 7.07
C GLY A 222 -24.12 3.06 8.45
N SER A 223 -23.34 2.82 9.51
CA SER A 223 -23.67 3.25 10.86
C SER A 223 -22.54 4.01 11.56
N LEU A 224 -22.88 4.75 12.61
CA LEU A 224 -21.92 5.44 13.46
C LEU A 224 -20.95 4.46 14.15
N ALA A 225 -21.40 3.24 14.43
CA ALA A 225 -20.55 2.19 14.99
C ALA A 225 -19.49 1.73 14.00
N ASP A 226 -19.82 1.62 12.70
CA ASP A 226 -18.86 1.27 11.66
C ASP A 226 -17.77 2.34 11.53
N VAL A 227 -18.16 3.63 11.47
CA VAL A 227 -17.22 4.76 11.45
C VAL A 227 -16.29 4.73 12.66
N LYS A 228 -16.86 4.48 13.85
CA LYS A 228 -16.08 4.36 15.09
C LYS A 228 -15.06 3.22 15.00
N VAL A 229 -15.42 2.06 14.44
CA VAL A 229 -14.49 0.93 14.25
C VAL A 229 -13.35 1.32 13.31
N SER A 230 -13.65 1.99 12.19
CA SER A 230 -12.62 2.47 11.25
C SER A 230 -11.65 3.45 11.91
N ILE A 231 -12.15 4.44 12.65
CA ILE A 231 -11.30 5.43 13.35
C ILE A 231 -10.50 4.78 14.46
N ALA A 232 -11.15 3.93 15.27
CA ALA A 232 -10.49 3.21 16.36
C ALA A 232 -9.34 2.35 15.84
N ASP A 233 -9.52 1.71 14.67
CA ASP A 233 -8.49 0.87 14.09
C ASP A 233 -7.42 1.66 13.34
N MET A 234 -7.76 2.64 12.50
CA MET A 234 -6.78 3.35 11.66
C MET A 234 -5.94 4.35 12.46
N ILE A 235 -6.58 5.10 13.36
CA ILE A 235 -5.99 6.30 13.96
C ILE A 235 -5.46 5.99 15.37
N THR A 236 -4.53 5.04 15.44
CA THR A 236 -3.69 4.81 16.62
C THR A 236 -2.34 5.48 16.44
N PRO A 237 -1.68 5.95 17.52
CA PRO A 237 -0.31 6.48 17.46
C PRO A 237 0.65 5.59 16.67
N GLU A 238 0.59 4.28 16.89
CA GLU A 238 1.44 3.28 16.21
C GLU A 238 1.17 3.25 14.70
N LYS A 239 -0.10 3.12 14.26
CA LYS A 239 -0.43 3.01 12.84
C LYS A 239 -0.26 4.31 12.08
N VAL A 240 -0.55 5.45 12.72
CA VAL A 240 -0.36 6.75 12.08
C VAL A 240 1.12 7.01 11.81
N MET A 241 2.00 6.71 12.77
CA MET A 241 3.44 6.81 12.55
C MET A 241 3.96 5.77 11.54
N ASP A 242 3.41 4.56 11.57
CA ASP A 242 3.75 3.53 10.60
C ASP A 242 3.36 3.94 9.17
N ILE A 243 2.14 4.48 9.00
CA ILE A 243 1.66 4.98 7.71
C ILE A 243 2.52 6.13 7.22
N PHE A 244 2.81 7.08 8.11
CA PHE A 244 3.62 8.24 7.78
C PHE A 244 5.01 7.85 7.29
N GLN A 245 5.65 6.89 7.94
CA GLN A 245 7.02 6.52 7.61
C GLN A 245 7.11 5.55 6.42
N PHE A 246 6.16 4.61 6.28
CA PHE A 246 6.32 3.46 5.38
C PHE A 246 5.20 3.24 4.37
N PHE A 247 4.03 3.85 4.57
CA PHE A 247 2.85 3.58 3.73
C PHE A 247 2.34 4.80 2.97
N THR A 248 3.22 5.74 2.74
CA THR A 248 3.03 6.83 1.78
C THR A 248 4.19 6.87 0.80
N LEU A 249 3.90 7.19 -0.46
CA LEU A 249 4.90 7.38 -1.51
C LEU A 249 4.57 8.65 -2.28
N PHE A 250 5.58 9.23 -2.92
CA PHE A 250 5.39 10.28 -3.90
C PHE A 250 5.71 9.72 -5.27
N ALA A 251 4.87 10.04 -6.25
CA ALA A 251 5.10 9.62 -7.60
C ALA A 251 4.83 10.72 -8.62
N THR A 252 5.43 10.58 -9.79
CA THR A 252 5.25 11.52 -10.90
C THR A 252 4.56 10.82 -12.06
N ASP A 253 3.48 11.41 -12.57
CA ASP A 253 2.76 10.86 -13.72
C ASP A 253 3.46 11.19 -15.05
N LYS A 254 2.91 10.68 -16.17
CA LYS A 254 3.46 10.93 -17.52
C LYS A 254 3.40 12.40 -17.96
N LYS A 255 2.65 13.25 -17.26
CA LYS A 255 2.51 14.68 -17.51
C LYS A 255 3.39 15.52 -16.56
N HIS A 256 4.32 14.88 -15.84
CA HIS A 256 5.19 15.51 -14.85
C HIS A 256 4.44 16.12 -13.65
N VAL A 257 3.24 15.62 -13.35
CA VAL A 257 2.48 16.02 -12.16
C VAL A 257 2.83 15.08 -11.01
N LYS A 258 3.34 15.65 -9.91
CA LYS A 258 3.57 14.91 -8.66
C LYS A 258 2.26 14.64 -7.93
N TYR A 259 2.11 13.42 -7.41
CA TYR A 259 0.98 13.01 -6.58
C TYR A 259 1.47 12.15 -5.41
N LYS A 260 0.75 12.21 -4.29
CA LYS A 260 1.02 11.38 -3.11
C LYS A 260 0.12 10.15 -3.11
N ILE A 261 0.70 8.99 -2.87
CA ILE A 261 0.04 7.71 -2.69
C ILE A 261 -0.01 7.41 -1.19
N ILE A 262 -1.14 6.90 -0.71
CA ILE A 262 -1.30 6.28 0.61
C ILE A 262 -1.78 4.83 0.43
N CYS A 263 -1.36 3.93 1.30
CA CYS A 263 -1.82 2.54 1.27
C CYS A 263 -3.35 2.43 1.46
N ARG A 264 -3.92 1.37 0.90
CA ARG A 264 -5.24 0.85 1.29
C ARG A 264 -5.13 -0.09 2.50
N TYR A 265 -6.22 -0.30 3.24
CA TYR A 265 -6.18 -1.10 4.49
C TYR A 265 -5.62 -2.52 4.29
N GLN A 266 -5.97 -3.18 3.18
CA GLN A 266 -5.48 -4.51 2.85
C GLN A 266 -3.98 -4.51 2.50
N GLN A 267 -3.49 -3.44 1.86
CA GLN A 267 -2.08 -3.27 1.54
C GLN A 267 -1.27 -3.07 2.83
N TYR A 268 -1.79 -2.24 3.74
CA TYR A 268 -1.23 -2.04 5.08
C TYR A 268 -1.16 -3.35 5.86
N GLU A 269 -2.27 -4.08 5.93
CA GLU A 269 -2.37 -5.37 6.62
C GLU A 269 -1.41 -6.41 6.02
N GLY A 270 -1.48 -6.62 4.71
CA GLY A 270 -0.67 -7.64 4.03
C GLY A 270 0.82 -7.39 4.14
N ALA A 271 1.28 -6.16 3.93
CA ALA A 271 2.70 -5.81 4.09
C ALA A 271 3.17 -5.96 5.54
N ASN A 272 2.35 -5.54 6.53
CA ASN A 272 2.71 -5.72 7.93
C ASN A 272 2.76 -7.19 8.36
N LEU A 273 1.90 -8.06 7.82
CA LEU A 273 1.96 -9.50 8.06
C LEU A 273 3.24 -10.13 7.48
N ILE A 274 3.69 -9.70 6.30
CA ILE A 274 5.00 -10.08 5.73
C ILE A 274 6.10 -9.66 6.72
N VAL A 275 6.13 -8.37 7.08
CA VAL A 275 7.16 -7.80 7.97
C VAL A 275 7.23 -8.56 9.30
N GLN A 276 6.08 -8.77 9.95
CA GLN A 276 6.00 -9.49 11.22
C GLN A 276 6.52 -10.92 11.11
N ARG A 277 6.22 -11.62 10.00
CA ARG A 277 6.71 -12.97 9.76
C ARG A 277 8.22 -13.01 9.53
N VAL A 278 8.77 -12.03 8.82
CA VAL A 278 10.22 -11.89 8.65
C VAL A 278 10.92 -11.62 9.98
N ILE A 279 10.38 -10.72 10.81
CA ILE A 279 10.90 -10.45 12.16
C ILE A 279 10.84 -11.71 13.04
N ALA A 280 9.74 -12.46 12.96
CA ALA A 280 9.57 -13.70 13.74
C ALA A 280 10.55 -14.80 13.34
N GLY A 281 11.18 -14.73 12.16
CA GLY A 281 12.14 -15.73 11.68
C GLY A 281 11.51 -16.95 11.00
N TYR A 282 10.21 -17.19 11.19
CA TYR A 282 9.48 -18.37 10.72
C TYR A 282 7.95 -18.12 10.73
N PRO A 283 7.14 -18.78 9.86
CA PRO A 283 7.55 -19.61 8.73
C PRO A 283 8.22 -18.78 7.63
N LYS A 284 9.18 -19.38 6.91
CA LYS A 284 9.88 -18.71 5.79
C LYS A 284 9.07 -18.67 4.49
N GLN A 285 7.75 -18.70 4.63
CA GLN A 285 6.82 -18.69 3.50
C GLN A 285 5.48 -18.02 3.86
N GLY A 286 4.81 -17.50 2.85
CA GLY A 286 3.46 -16.98 3.00
C GLY A 286 2.81 -16.69 1.64
N LEU A 287 1.51 -16.96 1.54
CA LEU A 287 0.75 -16.74 0.32
C LEU A 287 -0.30 -15.64 0.57
N ILE A 288 -0.32 -14.62 -0.29
CA ILE A 288 -1.23 -13.48 -0.19
C ILE A 288 -2.17 -13.53 -1.40
N TRP A 289 -3.46 -13.66 -1.14
CA TRP A 289 -4.47 -13.62 -2.18
C TRP A 289 -5.21 -12.29 -2.16
N HIS A 290 -4.82 -11.42 -3.06
CA HIS A 290 -5.42 -10.10 -3.22
C HIS A 290 -5.90 -9.93 -4.66
N PHE A 291 -7.20 -9.69 -4.86
CA PHE A 291 -7.81 -9.62 -6.18
C PHE A 291 -7.05 -8.69 -7.15
N GLN A 292 -7.09 -8.99 -8.45
CA GLN A 292 -6.42 -8.17 -9.46
C GLN A 292 -6.90 -6.70 -9.40
N GLY A 293 -5.97 -5.74 -9.48
CA GLY A 293 -6.29 -4.31 -9.34
C GLY A 293 -6.35 -3.80 -7.89
N SER A 294 -6.14 -4.66 -6.88
CA SER A 294 -6.05 -4.28 -5.46
C SER A 294 -4.79 -3.46 -5.09
N GLY A 295 -3.78 -3.44 -5.97
CA GLY A 295 -2.49 -2.76 -5.74
C GLY A 295 -1.44 -3.62 -5.05
N LYS A 296 -1.31 -4.90 -5.45
CA LYS A 296 -0.30 -5.85 -4.97
C LYS A 296 1.13 -5.31 -5.09
N SER A 297 1.45 -4.62 -6.19
CA SER A 297 2.78 -4.03 -6.40
C SER A 297 3.11 -2.96 -5.35
N LEU A 298 2.13 -2.11 -4.97
CA LEU A 298 2.31 -1.14 -3.89
C LEU A 298 2.51 -1.82 -2.54
N LEU A 299 1.78 -2.89 -2.25
CA LEU A 299 2.00 -3.71 -1.05
C LEU A 299 3.45 -4.18 -0.96
N MET A 300 4.01 -4.70 -2.05
CA MET A 300 5.42 -5.12 -2.10
C MET A 300 6.39 -3.96 -1.89
N VAL A 301 6.12 -2.77 -2.44
CA VAL A 301 6.92 -1.55 -2.18
C VAL A 301 6.95 -1.23 -0.69
N PHE A 302 5.78 -1.14 -0.06
CA PHE A 302 5.66 -0.80 1.37
C PHE A 302 6.37 -1.85 2.25
N ALA A 303 6.17 -3.14 1.96
CA ALA A 303 6.85 -4.22 2.66
C ALA A 303 8.38 -4.12 2.49
N ALA A 304 8.88 -3.92 1.28
CA ALA A 304 10.30 -3.83 0.99
C ALA A 304 10.97 -2.66 1.72
N GLN A 305 10.35 -1.47 1.68
CA GLN A 305 10.87 -0.28 2.38
C GLN A 305 10.93 -0.52 3.88
N LYS A 306 9.84 -1.01 4.48
CA LYS A 306 9.76 -1.24 5.92
C LYS A 306 10.77 -2.31 6.38
N ILE A 307 10.86 -3.45 5.67
CA ILE A 307 11.81 -4.53 5.97
C ILE A 307 13.25 -4.01 6.00
N ARG A 308 13.65 -3.19 5.03
CA ARG A 308 15.03 -2.67 4.97
C ARG A 308 15.37 -1.68 6.07
N MET A 309 14.39 -0.99 6.64
CA MET A 309 14.61 -0.04 7.72
C MET A 309 14.66 -0.67 9.11
N ILE A 310 14.30 -1.95 9.26
CA ILE A 310 14.30 -2.64 10.57
C ILE A 310 15.74 -3.04 10.95
N PRO A 311 16.34 -2.46 12.01
CA PRO A 311 17.72 -2.75 12.41
C PRO A 311 17.96 -4.22 12.76
N GLU A 312 16.97 -4.87 13.38
CA GLU A 312 17.01 -6.26 13.82
C GLU A 312 17.22 -7.23 12.64
N LEU A 313 16.86 -6.83 11.42
CA LEU A 313 17.03 -7.62 10.19
C LEU A 313 18.40 -7.45 9.52
N LYS A 314 19.31 -6.65 10.11
CA LYS A 314 20.72 -6.53 9.72
C LYS A 314 20.95 -6.22 8.24
N ASN A 315 20.30 -5.15 7.74
CA ASN A 315 20.33 -4.73 6.33
C ASN A 315 19.94 -5.87 5.37
N PRO A 316 18.67 -6.28 5.39
CA PRO A 316 18.17 -7.39 4.58
C PRO A 316 18.20 -7.06 3.08
N THR A 317 18.27 -8.12 2.27
CA THR A 317 18.10 -8.03 0.81
C THR A 317 16.65 -8.36 0.47
N VAL A 318 16.00 -7.52 -0.34
CA VAL A 318 14.62 -7.75 -0.77
C VAL A 318 14.59 -7.86 -2.29
N VAL A 319 14.02 -8.94 -2.81
CA VAL A 319 13.94 -9.19 -4.25
C VAL A 319 12.49 -9.39 -4.65
N ILE A 320 12.07 -8.63 -5.64
CA ILE A 320 10.76 -8.71 -6.24
C ILE A 320 10.91 -9.47 -7.54
N VAL A 321 10.15 -10.55 -7.66
CA VAL A 321 10.23 -11.48 -8.76
C VAL A 321 8.91 -11.42 -9.50
N ASP A 322 8.94 -11.02 -10.76
CA ASP A 322 7.78 -11.11 -11.63
C ASP A 322 7.73 -12.47 -12.34
N ASP A 323 6.53 -13.03 -12.43
CA ASP A 323 6.28 -14.26 -13.20
C ASP A 323 6.02 -13.96 -14.70
N ARG A 324 5.93 -12.67 -15.09
CA ARG A 324 5.65 -12.25 -16.46
C ARG A 324 6.64 -11.22 -16.99
N LEU A 325 7.16 -11.47 -18.20
CA LEU A 325 8.07 -10.55 -18.90
C LEU A 325 7.42 -9.19 -19.18
N ASP A 326 6.11 -9.13 -19.41
CA ASP A 326 5.40 -7.88 -19.70
C ASP A 326 5.01 -7.08 -18.44
N LEU A 327 4.94 -7.70 -17.27
CA LEU A 327 4.66 -7.01 -16.00
C LEU A 327 5.92 -6.48 -15.30
N GLU A 328 7.12 -6.96 -15.66
CA GLU A 328 8.38 -6.43 -15.13
C GLU A 328 8.44 -4.91 -15.33
N THR A 329 7.95 -4.44 -16.48
CA THR A 329 7.88 -3.01 -16.80
C THR A 329 6.89 -2.27 -15.91
N GLN A 330 5.77 -2.88 -15.50
CA GLN A 330 4.75 -2.26 -14.64
C GLN A 330 5.23 -2.15 -13.19
N ILE A 331 5.83 -3.22 -12.65
CA ILE A 331 6.41 -3.19 -11.31
C ILE A 331 7.56 -2.19 -11.29
N THR A 332 8.49 -2.28 -12.25
CA THR A 332 9.60 -1.34 -12.39
C THR A 332 9.11 0.10 -12.54
N ALA A 333 8.06 0.35 -13.32
CA ALA A 333 7.46 1.68 -13.43
C ALA A 333 6.86 2.17 -12.10
N THR A 334 6.22 1.29 -11.33
CA THR A 334 5.67 1.65 -10.01
C THR A 334 6.79 2.04 -9.04
N PHE A 335 7.87 1.26 -9.03
CA PHE A 335 9.04 1.51 -8.17
C PHE A 335 9.83 2.75 -8.61
N ASN A 336 10.07 2.92 -9.91
CA ASN A 336 10.77 4.08 -10.46
C ASN A 336 9.94 5.36 -10.30
N ALA A 337 8.62 5.28 -10.49
CA ALA A 337 7.76 6.42 -10.21
C ALA A 337 7.81 6.83 -8.75
N SER A 338 8.13 5.91 -7.83
CA SER A 338 8.17 6.14 -6.38
C SER A 338 9.56 6.52 -5.83
N ASP A 339 10.54 6.83 -6.70
CA ASP A 339 11.91 7.25 -6.35
C ASP A 339 12.58 6.40 -5.23
N ILE A 340 12.38 5.08 -5.28
CA ILE A 340 12.81 4.17 -4.20
C ILE A 340 14.35 4.10 -4.13
N PRO A 341 14.97 4.41 -2.96
CA PRO A 341 16.41 4.41 -2.83
C PRO A 341 17.00 2.99 -2.85
N ASN A 342 18.15 2.84 -3.50
CA ASN A 342 18.87 1.56 -3.63
C ASN A 342 18.08 0.46 -4.37
N LEU A 343 17.24 0.86 -5.34
CA LEU A 343 16.61 -0.06 -6.28
C LEU A 343 17.59 -0.46 -7.41
N VAL A 344 17.59 -1.72 -7.79
CA VAL A 344 18.29 -2.22 -8.99
C VAL A 344 17.39 -3.17 -9.78
N SER A 345 17.50 -3.15 -11.10
CA SER A 345 16.88 -4.16 -11.97
C SER A 345 17.94 -5.17 -12.39
N LEU A 346 17.62 -6.46 -12.27
CA LEU A 346 18.48 -7.57 -12.67
C LEU A 346 17.86 -8.23 -13.91
N ALA A 347 18.32 -7.78 -15.07
CA ALA A 347 17.77 -8.13 -16.37
C ALA A 347 18.31 -9.45 -16.92
N THR A 348 19.46 -9.93 -16.44
CA THR A 348 20.09 -11.17 -16.92
C THR A 348 20.36 -12.18 -15.80
N LYS A 349 20.55 -13.46 -16.19
CA LYS A 349 20.96 -14.53 -15.25
C LYS A 349 22.27 -14.17 -14.54
N GLU A 350 23.26 -13.69 -15.28
CA GLU A 350 24.57 -13.33 -14.75
C GLU A 350 24.46 -12.21 -13.69
N GLU A 351 23.61 -11.21 -13.93
CA GLU A 351 23.33 -10.16 -12.95
C GLU A 351 22.68 -10.72 -11.68
N VAL A 352 21.73 -11.66 -11.80
CA VAL A 352 21.11 -12.33 -10.65
C VAL A 352 22.15 -13.13 -9.86
N GLU A 353 22.97 -13.94 -10.53
CA GLU A 353 24.02 -14.71 -9.86
C GLU A 353 25.04 -13.80 -9.17
N ASN A 354 25.55 -12.78 -9.87
CA ASN A 354 26.52 -11.84 -9.32
C ASN A 354 25.94 -11.08 -8.13
N PHE A 355 24.68 -10.64 -8.22
CA PHE A 355 24.01 -9.93 -7.14
C PHE A 355 23.99 -10.72 -5.83
N PHE A 356 23.64 -12.01 -5.91
CA PHE A 356 23.59 -12.88 -4.74
C PHE A 356 24.97 -13.37 -4.28
N LYS A 357 25.86 -13.77 -5.21
CA LYS A 357 27.22 -14.25 -4.91
C LYS A 357 28.11 -13.14 -4.31
N GLN A 358 27.92 -11.88 -4.72
CA GLN A 358 28.64 -10.72 -4.17
C GLN A 358 27.99 -10.13 -2.91
N ASP A 359 26.95 -10.76 -2.38
CA ASP A 359 26.22 -10.32 -1.18
C ASP A 359 25.67 -8.89 -1.28
N ILE A 360 25.16 -8.48 -2.45
CA ILE A 360 24.61 -7.13 -2.65
C ILE A 360 23.33 -6.95 -1.83
N ARG A 361 23.29 -5.90 -1.00
CA ARG A 361 22.19 -5.58 -0.06
C ARG A 361 21.34 -4.42 -0.54
N LYS A 362 20.45 -4.69 -1.49
CA LYS A 362 19.58 -3.71 -2.14
C LYS A 362 18.15 -4.24 -2.29
N ILE A 363 17.26 -3.39 -2.80
CA ILE A 363 15.98 -3.84 -3.36
C ILE A 363 16.25 -4.19 -4.82
N ALA A 364 15.97 -5.41 -5.23
CA ALA A 364 16.14 -5.85 -6.61
C ALA A 364 14.79 -6.21 -7.24
N ILE A 365 14.65 -5.92 -8.53
CA ILE A 365 13.55 -6.41 -9.37
C ILE A 365 14.13 -7.34 -10.43
N THR A 366 13.51 -8.51 -10.62
CA THR A 366 13.89 -9.47 -11.66
C THR A 366 12.68 -10.31 -12.08
N THR A 367 12.88 -11.27 -12.97
CA THR A 367 11.84 -12.22 -13.39
C THR A 367 12.20 -13.64 -12.97
N ILE A 368 11.18 -14.48 -12.75
CA ILE A 368 11.38 -15.86 -12.28
C ILE A 368 12.21 -16.68 -13.29
N PHE A 369 12.10 -16.36 -14.58
CA PHE A 369 12.82 -17.04 -15.66
C PHE A 369 14.34 -16.94 -15.51
N ARG A 370 14.85 -15.92 -14.79
CA ARG A 370 16.29 -15.78 -14.53
C ARG A 370 16.85 -16.81 -13.56
N PHE A 371 15.99 -17.46 -12.78
CA PHE A 371 16.36 -18.59 -11.92
C PHE A 371 16.28 -19.94 -12.63
N GLY A 372 15.81 -19.97 -13.88
CA GLY A 372 15.60 -21.20 -14.63
C GLY A 372 16.84 -22.07 -14.73
N ASP A 373 18.00 -21.51 -15.07
CA ASP A 373 19.22 -22.30 -15.27
C ASP A 373 20.20 -22.20 -14.09
N VAL A 374 19.73 -21.79 -12.91
CA VAL A 374 20.58 -21.71 -11.71
C VAL A 374 20.68 -23.09 -11.07
N GLU A 375 21.87 -23.67 -11.11
CA GLU A 375 22.14 -25.03 -10.58
C GLU A 375 22.81 -25.01 -9.20
N ASP A 376 23.41 -23.89 -8.82
CA ASP A 376 24.16 -23.73 -7.57
C ASP A 376 23.39 -22.92 -6.52
N VAL A 377 23.72 -23.17 -5.24
CA VAL A 377 23.33 -22.28 -4.15
C VAL A 377 24.03 -20.93 -4.33
N LEU A 378 23.25 -19.86 -4.49
CA LEU A 378 23.77 -18.51 -4.72
C LEU A 378 24.11 -17.78 -3.42
N ASN A 379 23.31 -17.98 -2.36
CA ASN A 379 23.53 -17.34 -1.06
C ASN A 379 22.81 -18.11 0.07
N LEU A 380 23.48 -18.23 1.22
CA LEU A 380 22.98 -18.96 2.40
C LEU A 380 22.39 -18.05 3.49
N ARG A 381 22.36 -16.73 3.29
CA ARG A 381 21.80 -15.80 4.28
C ARG A 381 20.31 -16.04 4.51
N ASP A 382 19.90 -15.85 5.76
CA ASP A 382 18.53 -16.00 6.22
C ASP A 382 17.71 -14.70 6.15
N ASN A 383 18.35 -13.56 5.94
CA ASN A 383 17.71 -12.25 5.79
C ASN A 383 17.63 -11.80 4.32
N ILE A 384 17.36 -12.75 3.43
CA ILE A 384 16.94 -12.53 2.03
C ILE A 384 15.42 -12.75 1.97
N ILE A 385 14.69 -11.79 1.41
CA ILE A 385 13.24 -11.83 1.29
C ILE A 385 12.88 -11.76 -0.20
N ILE A 386 12.22 -12.80 -0.69
CA ILE A 386 11.71 -12.92 -2.05
C ILE A 386 10.19 -12.69 -2.02
N MET A 387 9.71 -11.73 -2.81
CA MET A 387 8.30 -11.48 -3.04
C MET A 387 7.98 -11.72 -4.51
N VAL A 388 7.15 -12.72 -4.81
CA VAL A 388 6.81 -13.14 -6.16
C VAL A 388 5.43 -12.64 -6.53
N ASP A 389 5.32 -11.83 -7.59
CA ASP A 389 4.02 -11.43 -8.14
C ASP A 389 3.45 -12.50 -9.06
N GLU A 390 2.13 -12.60 -9.12
CA GLU A 390 1.39 -13.59 -9.92
C GLU A 390 1.89 -15.03 -9.72
N ALA A 391 2.21 -15.42 -8.48
CA ALA A 391 2.89 -16.66 -8.09
C ALA A 391 2.20 -18.00 -8.50
N HIS A 392 1.11 -17.95 -9.26
CA HIS A 392 0.34 -19.09 -9.74
C HIS A 392 0.46 -19.35 -11.26
N ARG A 393 1.03 -18.43 -12.05
CA ARG A 393 0.90 -18.48 -13.52
C ARG A 393 1.98 -19.30 -14.23
N THR A 394 3.17 -19.41 -13.66
CA THR A 394 4.29 -20.14 -14.29
C THR A 394 5.08 -21.00 -13.30
N GLN A 395 4.47 -21.37 -12.16
CA GLN A 395 4.89 -22.52 -11.34
C GLN A 395 4.53 -23.88 -11.97
N GLU A 396 4.12 -23.88 -13.24
CA GLU A 396 4.10 -25.05 -14.12
C GLU A 396 5.54 -25.41 -14.52
N GLY A 397 6.31 -25.92 -13.55
CA GLY A 397 7.69 -26.35 -13.77
C GLY A 397 8.60 -25.94 -12.63
N ASP A 398 9.70 -26.69 -12.49
CA ASP A 398 10.79 -26.66 -11.50
C ASP A 398 11.34 -25.25 -11.11
N LEU A 399 10.91 -24.14 -11.71
CA LEU A 399 11.44 -22.79 -11.47
C LEU A 399 11.34 -22.32 -10.02
N GLY A 400 10.19 -22.51 -9.36
CA GLY A 400 10.04 -22.17 -7.94
C GLY A 400 10.90 -23.04 -7.02
N GLU A 401 11.05 -24.33 -7.38
CA GLU A 401 11.92 -25.26 -6.66
C GLU A 401 13.40 -24.89 -6.85
N ARG A 402 13.82 -24.54 -8.08
CA ARG A 402 15.16 -24.01 -8.39
C ARG A 402 15.47 -22.71 -7.66
N MET A 403 14.55 -21.76 -7.65
CA MET A 403 14.73 -20.51 -6.91
C MET A 403 14.89 -20.76 -5.40
N ARG A 404 14.13 -21.71 -4.84
CA ARG A 404 14.30 -22.16 -3.45
C ARG A 404 15.61 -22.89 -3.22
N ALA A 405 16.05 -23.73 -4.15
CA ALA A 405 17.35 -24.41 -4.07
C ALA A 405 18.52 -23.42 -4.13
N ALA A 406 18.41 -22.38 -4.96
CA ALA A 406 19.40 -21.31 -5.08
C ALA A 406 19.52 -20.45 -3.81
N LEU A 407 18.42 -20.27 -3.07
CA LEU A 407 18.33 -19.42 -1.88
C LEU A 407 17.64 -20.17 -0.71
N PRO A 408 18.26 -21.22 -0.17
CA PRO A 408 17.60 -22.19 0.70
C PRO A 408 17.12 -21.61 2.04
N ASN A 409 17.74 -20.52 2.50
CA ASN A 409 17.42 -19.87 3.77
C ASN A 409 16.57 -18.61 3.63
N ALA A 410 16.18 -18.21 2.41
CA ALA A 410 15.39 -17.02 2.17
C ALA A 410 13.92 -17.18 2.59
N PHE A 411 13.24 -16.05 2.82
CA PHE A 411 11.79 -15.98 2.94
C PHE A 411 11.15 -15.90 1.56
N PHE A 412 10.06 -16.63 1.34
CA PHE A 412 9.34 -16.65 0.06
C PHE A 412 7.87 -16.26 0.25
N PHE A 413 7.50 -15.09 -0.25
CA PHE A 413 6.13 -14.62 -0.24
C PHE A 413 5.55 -14.61 -1.65
N GLY A 414 4.45 -15.32 -1.87
CA GLY A 414 3.74 -15.32 -3.15
C GLY A 414 2.53 -14.38 -3.07
N LEU A 415 2.38 -13.50 -4.06
CA LEU A 415 1.20 -12.66 -4.24
C LEU A 415 0.42 -13.16 -5.46
N THR A 416 -0.90 -13.31 -5.33
CA THR A 416 -1.76 -13.77 -6.42
C THR A 416 -3.07 -12.99 -6.51
N GLY A 417 -3.48 -12.68 -7.75
CA GLY A 417 -4.81 -12.13 -8.08
C GLY A 417 -5.93 -13.15 -8.04
N THR A 418 -5.61 -14.43 -8.28
CA THR A 418 -6.59 -15.51 -8.42
C THR A 418 -6.51 -16.46 -7.22
N PRO A 419 -7.66 -16.95 -6.71
CA PRO A 419 -7.66 -17.99 -5.71
C PRO A 419 -7.06 -19.25 -6.32
N ILE A 420 -6.00 -19.75 -5.70
CA ILE A 420 -5.37 -21.00 -6.10
C ILE A 420 -6.30 -22.11 -5.62
N ASN A 421 -6.85 -22.89 -6.54
CA ASN A 421 -7.59 -24.10 -6.18
C ASN A 421 -6.64 -25.08 -5.46
N ARG A 422 -7.13 -25.86 -4.50
CA ARG A 422 -6.36 -26.94 -3.82
C ARG A 422 -5.73 -27.97 -4.78
N ILE A 423 -6.06 -27.91 -6.07
CA ILE A 423 -5.53 -28.74 -7.15
C ILE A 423 -4.13 -28.26 -7.59
N ASP A 424 -3.83 -26.96 -7.46
CA ASP A 424 -2.50 -26.40 -7.73
C ASP A 424 -1.59 -26.61 -6.50
N LYS A 425 -1.11 -27.85 -6.39
CA LYS A 425 -0.25 -28.31 -5.31
C LYS A 425 1.10 -27.59 -5.29
N ASN A 426 1.57 -27.08 -6.43
CA ASN A 426 2.90 -26.49 -6.55
C ASN A 426 2.96 -25.13 -5.86
N THR A 427 1.99 -24.25 -6.12
CA THR A 427 2.00 -22.91 -5.50
C THR A 427 1.83 -22.97 -3.97
N PHE A 428 0.96 -23.85 -3.46
CA PHE A 428 0.84 -24.08 -2.03
C PHE A 428 2.07 -24.75 -1.41
N ARG A 429 2.76 -25.63 -2.15
CA ARG A 429 4.03 -26.22 -1.69
C ARG A 429 5.16 -25.19 -1.64
N THR A 430 5.17 -24.25 -2.58
CA THR A 430 6.21 -23.24 -2.71
C THR A 430 5.94 -22.01 -1.85
N PHE A 431 4.71 -21.64 -1.50
CA PHE A 431 4.44 -20.40 -0.75
C PHE A 431 3.44 -20.57 0.41
N GLY A 432 2.67 -21.65 0.44
CA GLY A 432 1.71 -21.90 1.50
C GLY A 432 2.39 -22.32 2.79
N ALA A 433 2.05 -21.66 3.90
CA ALA A 433 2.49 -22.08 5.23
C ALA A 433 1.42 -22.96 5.88
N THR A 434 1.82 -24.05 6.52
CA THR A 434 0.92 -24.93 7.28
C THR A 434 0.28 -24.24 8.48
N GLU A 435 0.93 -23.20 8.97
CA GLU A 435 0.53 -22.33 10.07
C GLU A 435 -0.64 -21.41 9.66
N ASP A 436 -0.80 -21.14 8.37
CA ASP A 436 -1.88 -20.31 7.83
C ASP A 436 -3.14 -21.15 7.67
N LYS A 437 -4.02 -21.16 8.67
CA LYS A 437 -5.25 -21.98 8.70
C LYS A 437 -6.15 -21.83 7.47
N SER A 438 -6.16 -20.65 6.87
CA SER A 438 -6.94 -20.35 5.65
C SER A 438 -6.22 -20.74 4.36
N GLY A 439 -4.94 -21.13 4.44
CA GLY A 439 -4.00 -21.27 3.33
C GLY A 439 -3.37 -19.95 2.88
N TYR A 440 -3.81 -18.81 3.41
CA TYR A 440 -3.35 -17.48 3.01
C TYR A 440 -2.97 -16.65 4.23
N LEU A 441 -1.83 -15.97 4.13
CA LEU A 441 -1.37 -14.99 5.11
C LEU A 441 -2.30 -13.78 5.16
N SER A 442 -2.73 -13.28 4.00
CA SER A 442 -3.69 -12.18 3.87
C SER A 442 -4.62 -12.42 2.69
N ARG A 443 -5.88 -11.99 2.83
CA ARG A 443 -6.92 -12.20 1.83
C ARG A 443 -7.75 -10.94 1.57
N TYR A 444 -7.79 -10.56 0.30
CA TYR A 444 -8.66 -9.51 -0.25
C TYR A 444 -9.36 -10.04 -1.50
N THR A 445 -10.64 -10.39 -1.35
CA THR A 445 -11.39 -11.13 -2.37
C THR A 445 -11.95 -10.20 -3.46
N PHE A 446 -12.48 -10.80 -4.53
CA PHE A 446 -13.27 -10.08 -5.52
C PHE A 446 -14.43 -9.31 -4.89
N SER A 447 -15.17 -9.94 -3.97
CA SER A 447 -16.29 -9.31 -3.27
C SER A 447 -15.85 -8.12 -2.42
N ASP A 448 -14.67 -8.19 -1.79
CA ASP A 448 -14.09 -7.04 -1.08
C ASP A 448 -13.76 -5.91 -2.07
N SER A 449 -13.14 -6.24 -3.20
CA SER A 449 -12.77 -5.28 -4.25
C SER A 449 -13.95 -4.51 -4.83
N ILE A 450 -15.08 -5.20 -5.05
CA ILE A 450 -16.32 -4.56 -5.51
C ILE A 450 -16.95 -3.71 -4.41
N ARG A 451 -17.04 -4.21 -3.16
CA ARG A 451 -17.58 -3.45 -2.02
C ARG A 451 -16.83 -2.13 -1.84
N ASP A 452 -15.51 -2.17 -1.92
CA ASP A 452 -14.65 -1.01 -1.66
C ASP A 452 -14.54 -0.07 -2.87
N ASN A 453 -15.23 -0.36 -3.98
CA ASN A 453 -15.10 0.32 -5.27
C ASN A 453 -13.64 0.37 -5.78
N ALA A 454 -12.83 -0.62 -5.41
CA ALA A 454 -11.45 -0.73 -5.86
C ALA A 454 -11.35 -1.20 -7.32
N THR A 455 -12.37 -1.94 -7.80
CA THR A 455 -12.51 -2.42 -9.18
C THR A 455 -13.94 -2.27 -9.68
N LEU A 456 -14.12 -2.14 -10.99
CA LEU A 456 -15.45 -2.12 -11.60
C LEU A 456 -16.07 -3.53 -11.63
N PRO A 457 -17.40 -3.66 -11.45
CA PRO A 457 -18.11 -4.92 -11.67
C PRO A 457 -17.94 -5.43 -13.10
N LEU A 458 -17.72 -6.73 -13.25
CA LEU A 458 -17.69 -7.39 -14.55
C LEU A 458 -19.06 -8.01 -14.82
N ASN A 459 -19.72 -7.54 -15.89
CA ASN A 459 -20.93 -8.16 -16.40
C ASN A 459 -20.51 -9.15 -17.49
N PHE A 460 -20.65 -10.45 -17.22
CA PHE A 460 -20.41 -11.49 -18.21
C PHE A 460 -21.72 -11.86 -18.89
N GLU A 461 -21.85 -11.53 -20.17
CA GLU A 461 -22.95 -12.01 -21.00
C GLU A 461 -22.44 -13.20 -21.83
N PRO A 462 -22.86 -14.44 -21.51
CA PRO A 462 -22.51 -15.57 -22.35
C PRO A 462 -23.19 -15.39 -23.70
N VAL A 463 -22.40 -15.38 -24.78
CA VAL A 463 -22.93 -15.44 -26.15
C VAL A 463 -22.99 -16.92 -26.55
N PRO A 464 -24.16 -17.57 -26.49
CA PRO A 464 -24.27 -18.94 -26.97
C PRO A 464 -24.01 -18.96 -28.48
N VAL A 465 -22.94 -19.64 -28.89
CA VAL A 465 -22.73 -19.95 -30.30
C VAL A 465 -23.51 -21.23 -30.58
N GLU A 466 -24.70 -21.09 -31.18
CA GLU A 466 -25.45 -22.23 -31.69
C GLU A 466 -24.72 -22.78 -32.93
N LEU A 467 -23.98 -23.87 -32.72
CA LEU A 467 -23.32 -24.58 -33.81
C LEU A 467 -24.34 -25.52 -34.46
N HIS A 468 -24.80 -25.18 -35.66
CA HIS A 468 -25.65 -26.05 -36.45
C HIS A 468 -24.81 -26.97 -37.33
N VAL A 469 -24.98 -28.27 -37.15
CA VAL A 469 -24.30 -29.30 -37.95
C VAL A 469 -25.28 -29.79 -39.01
N ASP A 470 -24.93 -29.56 -40.28
CA ASP A 470 -25.66 -30.09 -41.42
C ASP A 470 -25.36 -31.60 -41.57
N LYS A 471 -26.15 -32.42 -40.88
CA LYS A 471 -25.96 -33.88 -40.83
C LYS A 471 -26.10 -34.52 -42.20
N ASP A 472 -27.12 -34.12 -42.96
CA ASP A 472 -27.42 -34.71 -44.25
C ASP A 472 -26.24 -34.53 -45.22
N LYS A 473 -25.60 -33.36 -45.19
CA LYS A 473 -24.41 -33.09 -45.98
C LYS A 473 -23.19 -33.89 -45.51
N ILE A 474 -22.98 -34.02 -44.20
CA ILE A 474 -21.87 -34.80 -43.63
C ILE A 474 -22.02 -36.27 -43.99
N ASP A 475 -23.22 -36.83 -43.84
CA ASP A 475 -23.50 -38.24 -44.13
C ASP A 475 -23.33 -38.52 -45.64
N THR A 476 -23.81 -37.61 -46.51
CA THR A 476 -23.64 -37.74 -47.97
C THR A 476 -22.15 -37.74 -48.38
N GLU A 477 -21.34 -36.82 -47.84
CA GLU A 477 -19.91 -36.74 -48.14
C GLU A 477 -19.13 -37.92 -47.53
N PHE A 478 -19.52 -38.37 -46.33
CA PHE A 478 -18.94 -39.56 -45.69
C PHE A 478 -19.19 -40.81 -46.53
N ASP A 479 -20.41 -40.97 -47.06
CA ASP A 479 -20.77 -42.09 -47.92
C ASP A 479 -19.99 -42.07 -49.24
N ALA A 480 -19.84 -40.89 -49.85
CA ALA A 480 -19.02 -40.72 -51.06
C ALA A 480 -17.53 -41.04 -50.82
N LEU A 481 -16.97 -40.61 -49.68
CA LEU A 481 -15.56 -40.89 -49.32
C LEU A 481 -15.31 -42.34 -48.94
N THR A 482 -16.33 -43.07 -48.52
CA THR A 482 -16.23 -44.45 -48.03
C THR A 482 -16.75 -45.49 -49.02
N GLU A 483 -17.15 -45.08 -50.23
CA GLU A 483 -17.75 -45.94 -51.27
C GLU A 483 -16.87 -47.14 -51.65
N THR A 484 -15.55 -47.00 -51.55
CA THR A 484 -14.57 -48.06 -51.91
C THR A 484 -14.14 -48.93 -50.73
N LEU A 485 -14.63 -48.67 -49.52
CA LEU A 485 -14.27 -49.39 -48.30
C LEU A 485 -15.19 -50.59 -48.06
N SER A 486 -14.68 -51.60 -47.36
CA SER A 486 -15.51 -52.70 -46.86
C SER A 486 -16.43 -52.22 -45.73
N ASP A 487 -17.56 -52.90 -45.52
CA ASP A 487 -18.50 -52.56 -44.44
C ASP A 487 -17.84 -52.57 -43.05
N ALA A 488 -16.83 -53.44 -42.85
CA ALA A 488 -16.07 -53.51 -41.60
C ALA A 488 -15.19 -52.26 -41.38
N ASP A 489 -14.52 -51.80 -42.43
CA ASP A 489 -13.64 -50.61 -42.38
C ASP A 489 -14.47 -49.33 -42.24
N ARG A 490 -15.62 -49.26 -42.91
CA ARG A 490 -16.56 -48.13 -42.80
C ARG A 490 -17.11 -48.00 -41.38
N ALA A 491 -17.44 -49.13 -40.73
CA ALA A 491 -17.89 -49.15 -39.33
C ALA A 491 -16.80 -48.71 -38.35
N GLU A 492 -15.53 -49.07 -38.60
CA GLU A 492 -14.41 -48.61 -37.77
C GLU A 492 -14.15 -47.10 -37.94
N LEU A 493 -14.20 -46.60 -39.17
CA LEU A 493 -14.00 -45.18 -39.46
C LEU A 493 -15.13 -44.32 -38.86
N SER A 494 -16.39 -44.75 -38.94
CA SER A 494 -17.54 -44.07 -38.35
C SER A 494 -17.39 -43.86 -36.83
N LYS A 495 -16.80 -44.84 -36.11
CA LYS A 495 -16.51 -44.69 -34.67
C LYS A 495 -15.50 -43.58 -34.36
N ARG A 496 -14.62 -43.25 -35.31
CA ARG A 496 -13.59 -42.21 -35.17
C ARG A 496 -14.09 -40.83 -35.61
N VAL A 497 -15.06 -40.77 -36.54
CA VAL A 497 -15.69 -39.52 -37.00
C VAL A 497 -16.85 -39.15 -36.07
N ASN A 498 -16.51 -38.55 -34.93
CA ASN A 498 -17.49 -38.03 -33.98
C ASN A 498 -17.42 -36.50 -33.91
N MET A 499 -18.42 -35.90 -33.25
CA MET A 499 -18.52 -34.45 -33.13
C MET A 499 -17.30 -33.80 -32.47
N LYS A 500 -16.61 -34.54 -31.59
CA LYS A 500 -15.36 -34.10 -30.99
C LYS A 500 -14.29 -33.97 -32.09
N ALA A 501 -14.07 -34.99 -32.91
CA ALA A 501 -13.08 -34.93 -33.99
C ALA A 501 -13.29 -33.73 -34.93
N ILE A 502 -14.55 -33.46 -35.31
CA ILE A 502 -14.91 -32.32 -36.18
C ILE A 502 -14.68 -30.97 -35.47
N MET A 503 -15.04 -30.86 -34.19
CA MET A 503 -14.91 -29.62 -33.41
C MET A 503 -13.47 -29.31 -32.97
N TYR A 504 -12.56 -30.28 -33.00
CA TYR A 504 -11.15 -30.07 -32.67
C TYR A 504 -10.23 -30.00 -33.90
N ASP A 505 -10.75 -30.23 -35.12
CA ASP A 505 -9.96 -30.09 -36.34
C ASP A 505 -9.65 -28.60 -36.63
N PRO A 506 -8.37 -28.19 -36.74
CA PRO A 506 -7.98 -26.81 -37.02
C PRO A 506 -8.54 -26.26 -38.34
N LYS A 507 -8.81 -27.12 -39.33
CA LYS A 507 -9.32 -26.74 -40.66
C LYS A 507 -10.81 -26.40 -40.66
N ARG A 508 -11.53 -26.60 -39.55
CA ARG A 508 -12.96 -26.29 -39.43
C ARG A 508 -13.26 -24.79 -39.40
N ILE A 509 -12.27 -23.98 -38.99
CA ILE A 509 -12.35 -22.52 -38.98
C ILE A 509 -11.65 -22.07 -40.26
N ARG A 510 -12.42 -21.53 -41.21
CA ARG A 510 -11.89 -20.93 -42.43
C ARG A 510 -11.57 -19.46 -42.22
#